data_AF-A0A9Q0D6W8-F1
#
_entry.id   AF-A0A9Q0D6W8-F1
#
_cell.length_a   1.000
_cell.length_b   1.000
_cell.length_c   1.000
_cell.angle_alpha   90.00
_cell.angle_beta   90.00
_cell.angle_gamma   90.00
#
_symmetry.space_group_name_H-M   'P 1'
#
loop_
_entity.id
_entity.type
_entity.pdbx_description
1 polymer ?
#
loop_
_entity_poly.entity_id
_entity_poly.type
_entity_poly.pdbx_seq_one_letter_code
_entity_poly.pdbx_strand_id
1 'polypeptide(L)' 'MSKEQFLKINGFSNNYWGWGGEDDDIYNRLSSRGMSISRPSGVVGNCRMIRHDRDKKNEPNPQ' A
#
# COMPACT_ATOMS: atom_id res chain seq x y z
N MET A 1 -0.82 1.75 -10.98
CA MET A 1 0.21 0.78 -11.39
C MET A 1 -0.18 0.23 -12.75
N SER A 2 0.70 0.30 -13.75
CA SER A 2 0.45 -0.31 -15.08
C SER A 2 0.70 -1.82 -15.04
N LYS A 3 0.19 -2.56 -16.04
CA LYS A 3 0.45 -4.01 -16.19
C LYS A 3 1.95 -4.33 -16.21
N GLU A 4 2.73 -3.51 -16.91
CA GLU A 4 4.18 -3.66 -17.00
C GLU A 4 4.86 -3.47 -15.65
N GLN A 5 4.48 -2.44 -14.88
CA GLN A 5 5.02 -2.20 -13.53
C GLN A 5 4.71 -3.37 -12.58
N PHE A 6 3.49 -3.90 -12.65
CA PHE A 6 3.06 -5.04 -11.84
C PHE A 6 3.86 -6.31 -12.17
N LEU A 7 4.05 -6.63 -13.46
CA LEU A 7 4.85 -7.78 -13.88
C LEU A 7 6.33 -7.59 -13.50
N LYS A 8 6.87 -6.36 -13.57
CA LYS A 8 8.26 -6.06 -13.19
C LYS A 8 8.57 -6.35 -11.72
N ILE A 9 7.59 -6.20 -10.82
CA ILE A 9 7.74 -6.55 -9.39
C ILE A 9 7.30 -7.98 -9.06
N ASN A 10 6.94 -8.79 -10.07
CA ASN A 10 6.34 -10.11 -9.89
C ASN A 10 5.05 -10.07 -9.04
N GLY A 11 4.22 -9.05 -9.27
CA GLY A 11 2.99 -8.82 -8.53
C GLY A 11 3.18 -8.64 -7.02
N PHE A 12 2.12 -8.95 -6.27
CA PHE A 12 2.10 -8.87 -4.81
C PHE A 12 2.50 -10.21 -4.17
N SER A 13 2.93 -10.17 -2.91
CA SER A 13 3.21 -11.38 -2.13
C SER A 13 1.92 -12.10 -1.76
N ASN A 14 1.91 -13.42 -1.90
CA ASN A 14 0.78 -14.28 -1.52
C ASN A 14 0.91 -14.85 -0.09
N ASN A 15 1.94 -14.45 0.64
CA ASN A 15 2.27 -15.03 1.96
C ASN A 15 1.83 -14.15 3.14
N TYR A 16 1.19 -13.01 2.87
CA TYR A 16 0.60 -12.17 3.92
C TYR A 16 -0.83 -12.65 4.19
N TRP A 17 -1.08 -13.05 5.43
CA TRP A 17 -2.38 -13.50 5.92
C TRP A 17 -2.76 -12.67 7.13
N GLY A 18 -3.90 -11.98 7.07
CA GLY A 18 -4.30 -11.00 8.08
C GLY A 18 -3.82 -9.59 7.72
N TRP A 19 -3.67 -8.72 8.72
CA TRP A 19 -3.34 -7.31 8.53
C TRP A 19 -1.85 -7.05 8.81
N GLY A 20 -1.17 -6.40 7.87
CA GLY A 20 0.14 -5.78 8.09
C GLY A 20 1.26 -6.28 7.18
N GLY A 21 2.06 -5.33 6.69
CA GLY A 21 3.33 -5.55 6.00
C GLY A 21 3.24 -5.82 4.50
N GLU A 22 2.05 -6.07 3.95
CA GLU A 22 1.87 -6.32 2.52
C GLU A 22 2.12 -5.07 1.68
N ASP A 23 1.65 -3.91 2.15
CA ASP A 23 1.85 -2.62 1.48
C ASP A 23 3.32 -2.19 1.52
N ASP A 24 4.00 -2.46 2.64
CA ASP A 24 5.43 -2.20 2.81
C ASP A 24 6.28 -3.10 1.89
N ASP A 25 5.90 -4.37 1.72
CA ASP A 25 6.54 -5.28 0.75
C ASP A 25 6.41 -4.74 -0.68
N ILE A 26 5.22 -4.25 -1.05
CA ILE A 26 4.99 -3.64 -2.37
C ILE A 26 5.88 -2.40 -2.55
N TYR A 27 6.00 -1.54 -1.54
CA TYR A 27 6.90 -0.39 -1.58
C TYR A 27 8.36 -0.80 -1.78
N ASN A 28 8.84 -1.79 -1.01
CA ASN A 28 10.20 -2.31 -1.11
C ASN A 28 10.48 -2.92 -2.48
N ARG A 29 9.54 -3.69 -3.05
CA ARG A 29 9.66 -4.23 -4.40
C ARG A 29 9.76 -3.15 -5.46
N LEU A 30 8.90 -2.11 -5.37
CA LEU A 30 8.96 -0.97 -6.29
C LEU A 30 10.32 -0.27 -6.23
N SER A 31 10.81 0.03 -5.02
CA SER A 31 12.11 0.65 -4.77
C SER A 31 13.26 -0.20 -5.33
N SER A 32 13.26 -1.52 -5.06
CA SER A 32 14.29 -2.45 -5.55
C SER A 32 14.37 -2.56 -7.08
N ARG A 33 13.27 -2.24 -7.79
CA ARG A 33 13.20 -2.22 -9.26
C ARG A 33 13.44 -0.82 -9.85
N GLY A 34 13.90 0.12 -9.02
CA GLY A 34 14.24 1.49 -9.41
C GLY A 34 13.02 2.36 -9.73
N MET A 35 11.85 2.04 -9.19
CA MET A 35 10.63 2.81 -9.41
C MET A 35 10.36 3.75 -8.23
N SER A 36 9.84 4.95 -8.53
CA SER A 36 9.42 5.94 -7.54
C SER A 36 7.91 6.03 -7.42
N ILE A 37 7.42 6.35 -6.23
CA ILE A 37 5.97 6.56 -6.00
C ILE A 37 5.56 7.93 -6.52
N SER A 38 4.56 7.95 -7.40
CA SER A 38 3.87 9.19 -7.78
C SER A 38 2.69 9.43 -6.83
N ARG A 39 2.59 10.64 -6.28
CA ARG A 39 1.50 11.05 -5.39
C ARG A 39 0.89 12.37 -5.89
N PRO A 40 -0.46 12.48 -5.96
CA PRO A 40 -1.09 13.77 -6.20
C PRO A 40 -0.84 14.73 -5.03
N SER A 41 -1.12 16.02 -5.23
CA SER A 41 -1.04 17.00 -4.14
C SER A 41 -2.01 16.65 -3.01
N GLY A 42 -1.68 17.06 -1.78
CA GLY A 42 -2.51 16.77 -0.61
C GLY A 42 -3.93 17.36 -0.67
N VAL A 43 -4.17 18.35 -1.53
CA VAL A 43 -5.52 18.92 -1.73
C VAL A 43 -6.37 18.01 -2.62
N VAL A 44 -5.80 17.50 -3.72
CA VAL A 44 -6.49 16.65 -4.70
C VAL A 44 -6.59 15.20 -4.22
N GLY A 45 -5.58 14.71 -3.50
CA GLY A 45 -5.47 13.33 -3.03
C GLY A 45 -6.26 13.00 -1.76
N ASN A 46 -7.14 13.88 -1.28
CA ASN A 46 -7.91 13.64 -0.06
C ASN A 46 -8.99 12.58 -0.29
N CYS A 47 -8.94 11.50 0.51
CA CYS A 47 -9.93 10.43 0.50
C CYS A 47 -10.60 10.32 1.86
N ARG A 48 -11.91 9.99 1.88
CA ARG A 48 -12.67 9.77 3.11
C ARG A 48 -13.06 8.30 3.24
N MET A 49 -12.69 7.69 4.37
CA MET A 49 -13.08 6.33 4.72
C MET A 49 -14.60 6.24 4.92
N ILE A 50 -15.24 5.22 4.32
CA ILE A 50 -16.62 4.84 4.63
C ILE A 50 -16.63 4.29 6.07
N ARG A 51 -17.58 4.75 6.87
CA ARG A 51 -17.68 4.36 8.29
C ARG A 51 -17.88 2.86 8.42
N HIS A 52 -17.08 2.25 9.29
CA HIS A 52 -17.18 0.86 9.71
C HIS A 52 -16.73 0.75 11.17
N ASP A 53 -17.17 -0.30 11.85
CA ASP A 53 -16.67 -0.60 13.19
C ASP A 53 -15.20 -0.99 13.11
N ARG A 54 -14.40 -0.43 14.02
CA ARG A 54 -12.95 -0.66 13.98
C ARG A 54 -12.63 -2.09 14.41
N ASP A 55 -11.74 -2.73 13.67
CA ASP A 55 -11.23 -4.04 14.07
C ASP A 55 -10.50 -3.93 15.41
N LYS A 56 -10.86 -4.80 16.37
CA LYS A 56 -10.33 -4.77 17.75
C LYS A 56 -8.81 -4.87 17.84
N LYS A 57 -8.15 -5.41 16.80
CA LYS A 57 -6.71 -5.65 16.74
C LYS A 57 -5.93 -4.60 15.96
N ASN A 58 -6.60 -3.59 15.41
CA ASN A 58 -5.94 -2.54 14.61
C ASN A 58 -5.72 -1.31 15.49
N GLU A 59 -4.55 -1.22 16.14
CA GLU A 59 -4.20 -0.05 16.98
C GLU A 59 -4.11 1.24 16.16
N PRO A 60 -4.33 2.42 16.75
CA PRO A 60 -4.14 3.68 16.02
C PRO A 60 -2.68 3.80 15.55
N ASN A 61 -2.48 4.30 14.35
CA ASN A 61 -1.13 4.62 13.88
C ASN A 61 -0.47 5.64 14.83
N PRO A 62 0.84 5.54 15.08
CA PRO A 62 1.58 6.53 15.84
C PRO A 62 1.46 7.93 15.19
N GLN A 63 1.37 8.97 16.03
CA GLN A 63 1.34 10.37 15.60
C GLN A 63 2.72 10.89 15.21
#